data_AF-A0A959RZC9-F1
#
_entry.id   AF-A0A959RZC9-F1
#
_cell.length_a   1.000
_cell.length_b   1.000
_cell.length_c   1.000
_cell.angle_alpha   90.00
_cell.angle_beta   90.00
_cell.angle_gamma   90.00
#
_symmetry.space_group_name_H-M   'P 1'
#
loop_
_entity.id
_entity.type
_entity.pdbx_description
1 polymer ?
#
loop_
_entity_poly.entity_id
_entity_poly.type
_entity_poly.pdbx_seq_one_letter_code
_entity_poly.pdbx_strand_id
1 'polypeptide(L)'
;MRTFLNYKDTFYLLLFISTFTFAQQDEFVRIDSILVPEIENCGFGEIIAGVDFDGDNLVEIYAVNNMNDLGGEELIPRIYKYEFNGTEWQLVWDEYSRDILQQNSWAPITYGDWDKDNKQEIIWSPVNNFDVGNENPPRILVWEANGDDKLGKANFGFETPSAKWTITDEDNFEVRPFRIILKDIDNDGTEELIFADREANYRFGIVSVSDIPDNGNGSETWELDFSGLDLVLPESSIYDMATINNTIYLFHSDGNVTPVRYEDNNYSVLPSIPGFLPGGSWKSANTVDLDNDGKEEIVIGGWQLDDTNIQNKVFLLQEDETGALTKTRIANFQDLITVDGRINGGHDAFGDIDNDGRLDFIFGSRSTAPAVAILRMEYLGGEIADSNNYEISIVDSLYPTANPGRYDVVSLANLDSDPALEILYTNGNTCERFPIVILDLVGETVDVANDIVPNDFSLEQNYPNPFNPTTKITYTIANSVNVSIILYDMLGRKVKTVVDKNHKPGTYSIDFRAKNNMASGTYIYQIRAGGYTESKKMILLK
;
A
#
# COMPACT_ATOMS: atom_id res chain seq x y z
N MET A 1 73.15 46.18 -2.39
CA MET A 1 73.20 44.71 -2.59
C MET A 1 72.29 44.09 -1.54
N ARG A 2 71.26 43.36 -1.99
CA ARG A 2 70.27 42.54 -1.25
C ARG A 2 69.16 43.28 -0.46
N THR A 3 68.00 43.51 -1.09
CA THR A 3 66.72 42.76 -1.03
C THR A 3 66.06 42.69 0.36
N PHE A 4 65.01 43.49 0.55
CA PHE A 4 63.92 43.22 1.50
C PHE A 4 62.67 42.87 0.68
N LEU A 5 62.15 41.66 0.86
CA LEU A 5 60.87 41.19 0.33
C LEU A 5 59.74 41.75 1.20
N ASN A 6 58.77 42.41 0.56
CA ASN A 6 57.49 42.78 1.14
C ASN A 6 56.62 41.53 1.30
N TYR A 7 56.18 41.22 2.53
CA TYR A 7 54.99 40.42 2.75
C TYR A 7 53.79 41.36 2.81
N LYS A 8 52.87 41.24 1.85
CA LYS A 8 51.49 41.71 1.99
C LYS A 8 50.63 40.46 2.20
N ASP A 9 50.18 40.27 3.43
CA ASP A 9 49.22 39.22 3.78
C ASP A 9 47.92 39.45 3.01
N THR A 10 47.59 38.50 2.14
CA THR A 10 46.30 38.42 1.47
C THR A 10 45.48 37.36 2.19
N PHE A 11 44.56 37.78 3.07
CA PHE A 11 43.57 36.90 3.65
C PHE A 11 42.53 36.56 2.57
N TYR A 12 42.57 35.32 2.06
CA TYR A 12 41.45 34.76 1.31
C TYR A 12 40.39 34.32 2.30
N LEU A 13 39.30 35.09 2.40
CA LEU A 13 38.08 34.65 3.06
C LEU A 13 37.39 33.66 2.11
N LEU A 14 37.66 32.36 2.27
CA LEU A 14 36.84 31.32 1.65
C LEU A 14 35.48 31.33 2.35
N LEU A 15 34.50 31.95 1.69
CA LEU A 15 33.09 31.80 2.04
C LEU A 15 32.69 30.38 1.61
N PHE A 16 32.66 29.43 2.55
CA PHE A 16 31.93 28.19 2.36
C PHE A 16 30.44 28.56 2.34
N ILE A 17 29.86 28.68 1.16
CA ILE A 17 28.41 28.67 1.00
C ILE A 17 28.01 27.21 1.15
N SER A 18 27.68 26.80 2.38
CA SER A 18 26.96 25.55 2.59
C SER A 18 25.57 25.74 2.00
N THR A 19 25.33 25.17 0.81
CA THR A 19 23.99 25.00 0.28
C THR A 19 23.28 23.98 1.16
N PHE A 20 22.59 24.44 2.20
CA PHE A 20 21.51 23.65 2.79
C PHE A 20 20.35 23.69 1.79
N THR A 21 20.32 22.69 0.91
CA THR A 21 19.08 22.22 0.29
C THR A 21 18.23 21.67 1.42
N PHE A 22 17.32 22.49 1.93
CA PHE A 22 16.15 21.95 2.60
C PHE A 22 15.35 21.29 1.47
N ALA A 23 15.32 19.95 1.47
CA ALA A 23 14.44 19.18 0.62
C ALA A 23 13.01 19.68 0.86
N GLN A 24 12.24 19.82 -0.21
CA GLN A 24 10.82 20.04 -0.12
C GLN A 24 10.23 18.75 0.44
N GLN A 25 9.67 18.81 1.64
CA GLN A 25 9.02 17.64 2.24
C GLN A 25 7.73 17.36 1.46
N ASP A 26 7.59 16.13 1.02
CA ASP A 26 6.37 15.63 0.39
C ASP A 26 5.17 15.77 1.32
N GLU A 27 4.08 16.32 0.77
CA GLU A 27 2.87 16.60 1.50
C GLU A 27 1.73 15.75 0.96
N PHE A 28 1.32 14.77 1.76
CA PHE A 28 0.16 13.93 1.47
C PHE A 28 -1.11 14.56 2.01
N VAL A 29 -2.18 14.53 1.22
CA VAL A 29 -3.50 15.00 1.65
C VAL A 29 -4.55 13.92 1.47
N ARG A 30 -5.46 13.80 2.45
CA ARG A 30 -6.69 13.01 2.29
C ARG A 30 -7.54 13.63 1.18
N ILE A 31 -7.64 12.97 0.04
CA ILE A 31 -8.47 13.43 -1.09
C ILE A 31 -9.88 12.87 -1.03
N ASP A 32 -10.04 11.63 -0.57
CA ASP A 32 -11.35 10.98 -0.46
C ASP A 32 -11.38 9.89 0.64
N SER A 33 -12.57 9.34 0.88
CA SER A 33 -12.76 8.14 1.68
C SER A 33 -13.99 7.35 1.25
N ILE A 34 -13.85 6.03 1.08
CA ILE A 34 -14.95 5.13 0.74
C ILE A 34 -15.54 4.55 2.02
N LEU A 35 -16.82 4.83 2.27
CA LEU A 35 -17.50 4.38 3.46
C LEU A 35 -17.83 2.88 3.39
N VAL A 36 -17.71 2.23 4.53
CA VAL A 36 -18.15 0.84 4.71
C VAL A 36 -19.67 0.73 4.47
N PRO A 37 -20.14 -0.22 3.65
CA PRO A 37 -21.57 -0.45 3.37
C PRO A 37 -22.39 -0.71 4.64
N GLU A 38 -23.67 -0.29 4.66
CA GLU A 38 -24.54 -0.39 5.86
C GLU A 38 -24.68 -1.80 6.43
N ILE A 39 -24.55 -2.82 5.59
CA ILE A 39 -24.64 -4.22 5.99
C ILE A 39 -23.45 -4.72 6.83
N GLU A 40 -22.28 -4.07 6.74
CA GLU A 40 -21.07 -4.51 7.44
C GLU A 40 -20.92 -3.84 8.80
N ASN A 41 -20.56 -4.63 9.80
CA ASN A 41 -20.25 -4.10 11.13
C ASN A 41 -18.78 -3.68 11.28
N CYS A 42 -17.91 -4.13 10.37
CA CYS A 42 -16.46 -3.98 10.48
C CYS A 42 -15.87 -3.33 9.23
N GLY A 43 -14.57 -3.04 9.25
CA GLY A 43 -13.87 -2.48 8.09
C GLY A 43 -13.66 -3.50 6.97
N PHE A 44 -12.75 -3.18 6.06
CA PHE A 44 -12.33 -4.09 5.00
C PHE A 44 -11.12 -4.93 5.44
N GLY A 45 -11.03 -6.15 4.92
CA GLY A 45 -10.05 -7.15 5.30
C GLY A 45 -8.78 -7.05 4.46
N GLU A 46 -8.95 -6.72 3.18
CA GLU A 46 -7.92 -6.41 2.19
C GLU A 46 -8.55 -5.60 1.05
N ILE A 47 -7.69 -4.98 0.22
CA ILE A 47 -8.07 -4.18 -0.94
C ILE A 47 -7.18 -4.48 -2.15
N ILE A 48 -7.77 -4.41 -3.34
CA ILE A 48 -7.08 -4.29 -4.63
C ILE A 48 -7.51 -2.94 -5.21
N ALA A 49 -6.58 -2.16 -5.74
CA ALA A 49 -6.87 -0.81 -6.25
C ALA A 49 -6.09 -0.56 -7.55
N GLY A 50 -6.57 0.37 -8.37
CA GLY A 50 -5.84 0.80 -9.57
C GLY A 50 -6.00 -0.14 -10.77
N VAL A 51 -7.02 -0.99 -10.76
CA VAL A 51 -7.30 -1.95 -11.83
C VAL A 51 -8.47 -1.47 -12.69
N ASP A 52 -8.63 -2.07 -13.87
CA ASP A 52 -9.72 -1.84 -14.83
C ASP A 52 -10.04 -3.20 -15.49
N PHE A 53 -10.80 -4.03 -14.78
CA PHE A 53 -11.08 -5.40 -15.19
C PHE A 53 -12.22 -5.50 -16.21
N ASP A 54 -13.15 -4.55 -16.22
CA ASP A 54 -14.20 -4.52 -17.22
C ASP A 54 -13.81 -3.80 -18.53
N GLY A 55 -12.69 -3.06 -18.52
CA GLY A 55 -12.09 -2.44 -19.69
C GLY A 55 -12.80 -1.15 -20.11
N ASP A 56 -13.51 -0.49 -19.21
CA ASP A 56 -14.24 0.74 -19.49
C ASP A 56 -13.39 2.02 -19.30
N ASN A 57 -12.13 1.87 -18.85
CA ASN A 57 -11.15 2.92 -18.53
C ASN A 57 -11.49 3.74 -17.28
N LEU A 58 -12.33 3.23 -16.40
CA LEU A 58 -12.52 3.75 -15.05
C LEU A 58 -11.70 2.93 -14.07
N VAL A 59 -11.08 3.63 -13.12
CA VAL A 59 -10.28 2.95 -12.09
C VAL A 59 -11.21 2.32 -11.06
N GLU A 60 -10.91 1.07 -10.74
CA GLU A 60 -11.68 0.23 -9.84
C GLU A 60 -10.91 -0.03 -8.52
N ILE A 61 -11.68 -0.20 -7.45
CA ILE A 61 -11.21 -0.70 -6.16
C ILE A 61 -12.07 -1.89 -5.76
N TYR A 62 -11.43 -3.03 -5.52
CA TYR A 62 -12.06 -4.19 -4.93
C TYR A 62 -11.71 -4.28 -3.45
N ALA A 63 -12.68 -4.63 -2.62
CA ALA A 63 -12.48 -4.82 -1.19
C ALA A 63 -13.28 -6.01 -0.67
N VAL A 64 -12.71 -6.74 0.27
CA VAL A 64 -13.41 -7.85 0.96
C VAL A 64 -13.77 -7.43 2.37
N ASN A 65 -14.92 -7.86 2.87
CA ASN A 65 -15.30 -7.55 4.24
C ASN A 65 -14.40 -8.26 5.26
N ASN A 66 -14.26 -7.63 6.42
CA ASN A 66 -13.49 -8.15 7.54
C ASN A 66 -14.37 -8.49 8.72
N MET A 67 -13.75 -8.98 9.79
CA MET A 67 -14.40 -9.21 11.08
C MET A 67 -13.48 -8.92 12.26
N ASN A 68 -14.01 -9.09 13.47
CA ASN A 68 -13.29 -8.88 14.71
C ASN A 68 -13.16 -10.20 15.46
N ASP A 69 -11.92 -10.59 15.74
CA ASP A 69 -11.59 -11.77 16.54
C ASP A 69 -12.14 -11.74 17.99
N LEU A 70 -12.65 -10.58 18.43
CA LEU A 70 -13.08 -10.31 19.81
C LEU A 70 -14.60 -10.12 19.98
N GLY A 71 -15.43 -10.31 18.94
CA GLY A 71 -16.88 -10.04 19.00
C GLY A 71 -17.73 -11.05 18.20
N GLY A 72 -18.93 -11.36 18.70
CA GLY A 72 -19.78 -12.49 18.26
C GLY A 72 -20.89 -12.16 17.27
N GLU A 73 -20.66 -11.30 16.28
CA GLU A 73 -21.53 -11.22 15.10
C GLU A 73 -20.71 -11.58 13.86
N GLU A 74 -21.05 -12.73 13.29
CA GLU A 74 -20.37 -13.38 12.16
C GLU A 74 -20.75 -12.72 10.85
N LEU A 75 -19.77 -12.51 9.98
CA LEU A 75 -20.00 -11.93 8.66
C LEU A 75 -19.79 -12.99 7.58
N ILE A 76 -20.82 -13.13 6.74
CA ILE A 76 -20.74 -13.90 5.50
C ILE A 76 -19.70 -13.22 4.61
N PRO A 77 -18.73 -13.96 4.03
CA PRO A 77 -17.75 -13.36 3.14
C PRO A 77 -18.44 -12.62 2.00
N ARG A 78 -18.07 -11.36 1.81
CA ARG A 78 -18.52 -10.50 0.72
C ARG A 78 -17.36 -9.75 0.08
N ILE A 79 -17.42 -9.62 -1.24
CA ILE A 79 -16.56 -8.78 -2.07
C ILE A 79 -17.36 -7.59 -2.60
N TYR A 80 -16.70 -6.44 -2.74
CA TYR A 80 -17.25 -5.17 -3.21
C TYR A 80 -16.39 -4.63 -4.35
N LYS A 81 -17.02 -4.11 -5.41
CA LYS A 81 -16.39 -3.30 -6.47
C LYS A 81 -16.85 -1.86 -6.33
N TYR A 82 -15.87 -0.96 -6.19
CA TYR A 82 -16.07 0.47 -6.26
C TYR A 82 -15.45 1.03 -7.53
N GLU A 83 -16.11 1.99 -8.14
CA GLU A 83 -15.65 2.63 -9.36
C GLU A 83 -15.78 4.15 -9.26
N PHE A 84 -14.80 4.87 -9.80
CA PHE A 84 -14.80 6.33 -9.76
C PHE A 84 -15.48 6.92 -11.00
N ASN A 85 -16.70 7.45 -10.82
CA ASN A 85 -17.47 8.04 -11.93
C ASN A 85 -17.02 9.47 -12.34
N GLY A 86 -15.84 9.91 -11.92
CA GLY A 86 -15.33 11.28 -12.08
C GLY A 86 -15.71 12.25 -10.96
N THR A 87 -16.63 11.88 -10.07
CA THR A 87 -17.18 12.75 -9.02
C THR A 87 -17.13 12.14 -7.62
N GLU A 88 -17.36 10.83 -7.50
CA GLU A 88 -17.32 10.07 -6.25
C GLU A 88 -17.08 8.59 -6.56
N TRP A 89 -16.58 7.86 -5.57
CA TRP A 89 -16.55 6.40 -5.61
C TRP A 89 -17.95 5.83 -5.44
N GLN A 90 -18.39 5.02 -6.39
CA GLN A 90 -19.70 4.36 -6.36
C GLN A 90 -19.52 2.86 -6.13
N LEU A 91 -20.32 2.30 -5.23
CA LEU A 91 -20.46 0.84 -5.14
C LEU A 91 -21.29 0.37 -6.34
N VAL A 92 -20.62 -0.24 -7.31
CA VAL A 92 -21.24 -0.67 -8.59
C VAL A 92 -21.61 -2.15 -8.57
N TRP A 93 -20.87 -2.97 -7.81
CA TRP A 93 -21.16 -4.38 -7.62
C TRP A 93 -20.74 -4.88 -6.24
N ASP A 94 -21.47 -5.86 -5.72
CA ASP A 94 -21.10 -6.62 -4.54
C ASP A 94 -21.70 -8.03 -4.61
N GLU A 95 -21.01 -9.01 -4.06
CA GLU A 95 -21.52 -10.38 -3.98
C GLU A 95 -20.99 -11.10 -2.74
N TYR A 96 -21.82 -11.98 -2.18
CA TYR A 96 -21.49 -12.76 -0.99
C TYR A 96 -21.42 -14.25 -1.27
N SER A 97 -20.58 -14.94 -0.51
CA SER A 97 -20.47 -16.39 -0.59
C SER A 97 -21.72 -17.06 -0.02
N ARG A 98 -22.30 -17.96 -0.82
CA ARG A 98 -23.42 -18.84 -0.38
C ARG A 98 -22.92 -20.16 0.19
N ASP A 99 -21.68 -20.52 -0.09
CA ASP A 99 -21.04 -21.75 0.40
C ASP A 99 -20.37 -21.53 1.76
N ILE A 100 -19.98 -20.29 2.08
CA ILE A 100 -19.25 -19.94 3.29
C ILE A 100 -20.15 -19.07 4.16
N LEU A 101 -20.65 -19.63 5.25
CA LEU A 101 -21.59 -18.93 6.12
C LEU A 101 -20.89 -18.06 7.17
N GLN A 102 -19.60 -18.31 7.41
CA GLN A 102 -18.76 -17.63 8.38
C GLN A 102 -17.32 -17.60 7.86
N GLN A 103 -16.61 -16.50 8.06
CA GLN A 103 -15.15 -16.44 7.90
C GLN A 103 -14.48 -16.08 9.24
N ASN A 104 -13.16 -15.89 9.21
CA ASN A 104 -12.33 -15.30 10.26
C ASN A 104 -11.57 -14.08 9.68
N SER A 105 -10.88 -13.30 10.52
CA SER A 105 -10.21 -12.06 10.10
C SER A 105 -8.96 -12.31 9.23
N TRP A 106 -8.52 -11.26 8.52
CA TRP A 106 -7.31 -11.22 7.67
C TRP A 106 -7.34 -12.10 6.41
N ALA A 107 -8.51 -12.23 5.78
CA ALA A 107 -8.62 -12.90 4.49
C ALA A 107 -7.70 -12.24 3.45
N PRO A 108 -6.78 -12.98 2.81
CA PRO A 108 -5.94 -12.45 1.76
C PRO A 108 -6.66 -12.48 0.41
N ILE A 109 -6.31 -11.50 -0.43
CA ILE A 109 -6.77 -11.36 -1.80
C ILE A 109 -5.56 -11.06 -2.67
N THR A 110 -5.58 -11.50 -3.92
CA THR A 110 -4.62 -11.14 -4.97
C THR A 110 -5.34 -11.16 -6.31
N TYR A 111 -4.66 -10.75 -7.37
CA TYR A 111 -5.21 -10.79 -8.73
C TYR A 111 -4.13 -11.08 -9.76
N GLY A 112 -4.55 -11.56 -10.92
CA GLY A 112 -3.72 -11.84 -12.07
C GLY A 112 -4.48 -12.62 -13.14
N ASP A 113 -3.84 -12.87 -14.28
CA ASP A 113 -4.34 -13.76 -15.35
C ASP A 113 -3.79 -15.18 -15.08
N TRP A 114 -4.41 -15.89 -14.15
CA TRP A 114 -3.87 -17.12 -13.57
C TRP A 114 -3.84 -18.26 -14.60
N ASP A 115 -4.91 -18.42 -15.39
CA ASP A 115 -4.99 -19.47 -16.41
C ASP A 115 -4.54 -19.03 -17.81
N LYS A 116 -4.11 -17.77 -17.96
CA LYS A 116 -3.48 -17.19 -19.16
C LYS A 116 -4.44 -17.09 -20.34
N ASP A 117 -5.71 -16.82 -20.06
CA ASP A 117 -6.76 -16.64 -21.06
C ASP A 117 -6.93 -15.17 -21.52
N ASN A 118 -6.17 -14.24 -20.92
CA ASN A 118 -6.22 -12.77 -21.10
C ASN A 118 -7.39 -12.09 -20.40
N LYS A 119 -7.99 -12.73 -19.40
CA LYS A 119 -8.84 -12.07 -18.42
C LYS A 119 -8.09 -11.94 -17.11
N GLN A 120 -8.68 -11.19 -16.21
CA GLN A 120 -8.11 -10.98 -14.89
C GLN A 120 -9.00 -11.69 -13.89
N GLU A 121 -8.39 -12.39 -12.96
CA GLU A 121 -9.07 -13.06 -11.87
C GLU A 121 -8.73 -12.37 -10.56
N ILE A 122 -9.75 -12.14 -9.75
CA ILE A 122 -9.57 -11.93 -8.32
C ILE A 122 -9.56 -13.28 -7.64
N ILE A 123 -8.46 -13.56 -6.95
CA ILE A 123 -8.27 -14.76 -6.16
C ILE A 123 -8.40 -14.38 -4.69
N TRP A 124 -9.40 -14.95 -4.03
CA TRP A 124 -9.71 -14.64 -2.64
C TRP A 124 -9.74 -15.91 -1.80
N SER A 125 -9.08 -15.87 -0.64
CA SER A 125 -9.11 -16.97 0.33
C SER A 125 -9.81 -16.59 1.63
N PRO A 126 -11.13 -16.76 1.75
CA PRO A 126 -11.84 -16.58 3.01
C PRO A 126 -11.26 -17.48 4.12
N VAL A 127 -11.01 -16.88 5.28
CA VAL A 127 -10.37 -17.57 6.42
C VAL A 127 -11.39 -18.45 7.14
N ASN A 128 -11.01 -19.68 7.52
CA ASN A 128 -11.91 -20.59 8.21
C ASN A 128 -12.34 -20.07 9.61
N ASN A 129 -13.62 -20.23 9.94
CA ASN A 129 -14.18 -20.02 11.29
C ASN A 129 -14.42 -21.38 11.98
N PHE A 130 -14.05 -21.51 13.26
CA PHE A 130 -14.03 -22.77 14.00
C PHE A 130 -15.20 -23.00 14.97
N ASP A 131 -16.32 -22.30 14.81
CA ASP A 131 -17.51 -22.53 15.64
C ASP A 131 -18.24 -23.87 15.30
N VAL A 132 -19.21 -24.26 16.14
CA VAL A 132 -19.76 -25.64 16.17
C VAL A 132 -20.54 -26.01 14.89
N GLY A 133 -20.05 -27.01 14.16
CA GLY A 133 -20.70 -27.57 12.96
C GLY A 133 -19.97 -27.25 11.65
N ASN A 134 -18.64 -27.32 11.67
CA ASN A 134 -17.74 -26.87 10.60
C ASN A 134 -17.71 -27.84 9.40
N GLU A 135 -18.71 -27.72 8.53
CA GLU A 135 -18.69 -28.27 7.17
C GLU A 135 -17.53 -27.63 6.39
N ASN A 136 -16.74 -28.42 5.66
CA ASN A 136 -15.58 -27.96 4.89
C ASN A 136 -16.00 -27.15 3.63
N PRO A 137 -16.00 -25.82 3.68
CA PRO A 137 -16.41 -24.96 2.58
C PRO A 137 -15.21 -24.58 1.69
N PRO A 138 -15.45 -24.00 0.50
CA PRO A 138 -14.39 -23.45 -0.33
C PRO A 138 -13.49 -22.45 0.43
N ARG A 139 -12.19 -22.50 0.16
CA ARG A 139 -11.11 -21.67 0.73
C ARG A 139 -10.31 -20.93 -0.33
N ILE A 140 -10.57 -21.21 -1.60
CA ILE A 140 -10.17 -20.41 -2.74
C ILE A 140 -11.43 -20.11 -3.52
N LEU A 141 -11.72 -18.83 -3.73
CA LEU A 141 -12.77 -18.33 -4.60
C LEU A 141 -12.08 -17.55 -5.72
N VAL A 142 -12.42 -17.86 -6.96
CA VAL A 142 -11.88 -17.17 -8.14
C VAL A 142 -13.00 -16.42 -8.84
N TRP A 143 -12.85 -15.11 -8.96
CA TRP A 143 -13.80 -14.22 -9.62
C TRP A 143 -13.14 -13.64 -10.87
N GLU A 144 -13.49 -14.20 -12.01
CA GLU A 144 -12.94 -13.82 -13.31
C GLU A 144 -13.69 -12.62 -13.89
N ALA A 145 -12.97 -11.72 -14.54
CA ALA A 145 -13.53 -10.60 -15.27
C ALA A 145 -14.37 -11.08 -16.46
N ASN A 146 -15.57 -10.52 -16.65
CA ASN A 146 -16.43 -10.88 -17.78
C ASN A 146 -16.71 -9.69 -18.74
N GLY A 147 -15.94 -8.60 -18.60
CA GLY A 147 -16.08 -7.39 -19.42
C GLY A 147 -17.29 -6.53 -19.09
N ASP A 148 -17.76 -6.59 -17.84
CA ASP A 148 -18.82 -5.77 -17.25
C ASP A 148 -18.51 -5.57 -15.76
N ASP A 149 -19.29 -4.74 -15.07
CA ASP A 149 -19.17 -4.41 -13.64
C ASP A 149 -19.15 -5.62 -12.68
N LYS A 150 -19.53 -6.79 -13.18
CA LYS A 150 -19.85 -7.97 -12.39
C LYS A 150 -18.79 -9.02 -12.63
N LEU A 151 -18.16 -9.54 -11.58
CA LEU A 151 -17.22 -10.64 -11.75
C LEU A 151 -17.89 -12.01 -11.68
N GLY A 152 -17.22 -13.00 -12.25
CA GLY A 152 -17.62 -14.39 -12.26
C GLY A 152 -18.84 -14.68 -13.14
N LYS A 153 -19.60 -15.69 -12.72
CA LYS A 153 -20.67 -16.29 -13.51
C LYS A 153 -22.05 -15.84 -13.03
N ALA A 154 -22.86 -15.34 -13.96
CA ALA A 154 -24.27 -15.07 -13.71
C ALA A 154 -25.09 -16.34 -13.41
N ASN A 155 -25.85 -16.32 -12.32
CA ASN A 155 -26.71 -17.40 -11.86
C ASN A 155 -28.05 -16.87 -11.32
N PHE A 156 -29.11 -16.94 -12.12
CA PHE A 156 -30.50 -16.60 -11.73
C PHE A 156 -30.67 -15.36 -10.82
N GLY A 157 -30.05 -14.23 -11.20
CA GLY A 157 -30.21 -12.95 -10.52
C GLY A 157 -29.14 -12.63 -9.47
N PHE A 158 -28.08 -13.42 -9.40
CA PHE A 158 -26.87 -13.18 -8.61
C PHE A 158 -25.64 -13.72 -9.35
N GLU A 159 -24.44 -13.51 -8.83
CA GLU A 159 -23.19 -14.00 -9.39
C GLU A 159 -22.54 -15.08 -8.50
N THR A 160 -21.79 -15.98 -9.12
CA THR A 160 -21.00 -17.00 -8.42
C THR A 160 -19.55 -16.95 -8.89
N PRO A 161 -18.57 -17.34 -8.05
CA PRO A 161 -17.19 -17.52 -8.49
C PRO A 161 -17.11 -18.38 -9.76
N SER A 162 -16.19 -18.04 -10.67
CA SER A 162 -15.89 -18.85 -11.86
C SER A 162 -15.34 -20.22 -11.46
N ALA A 163 -14.47 -20.24 -10.44
CA ALA A 163 -13.95 -21.47 -9.86
C ALA A 163 -13.89 -21.36 -8.33
N LYS A 164 -13.90 -22.51 -7.66
CA LYS A 164 -13.76 -22.57 -6.20
C LYS A 164 -13.19 -23.90 -5.73
N TRP A 165 -12.42 -23.88 -4.65
CA TRP A 165 -11.79 -25.09 -4.11
C TRP A 165 -11.70 -25.09 -2.59
N THR A 166 -11.84 -26.25 -1.96
CA THR A 166 -11.88 -26.44 -0.50
C THR A 166 -10.51 -26.61 0.16
N ILE A 167 -9.44 -26.78 -0.63
CA ILE A 167 -8.06 -27.13 -0.20
C ILE A 167 -7.93 -28.52 0.43
N THR A 168 -8.83 -28.87 1.33
CA THR A 168 -8.91 -30.18 1.99
C THR A 168 -10.25 -30.85 1.66
N ASP A 169 -10.35 -32.16 1.90
CA ASP A 169 -11.62 -32.91 1.92
C ASP A 169 -12.09 -33.18 3.38
N GLU A 170 -11.29 -32.77 4.38
CA GLU A 170 -11.55 -33.05 5.79
C GLU A 170 -12.44 -31.98 6.46
N ASP A 171 -13.59 -32.40 6.99
CA ASP A 171 -14.39 -31.56 7.88
C ASP A 171 -13.64 -31.24 9.17
N ASN A 172 -13.85 -30.03 9.71
CA ASN A 172 -13.20 -29.53 10.92
C ASN A 172 -11.66 -29.41 10.83
N PHE A 173 -11.09 -29.35 9.63
CA PHE A 173 -9.67 -29.10 9.43
C PHE A 173 -9.37 -27.59 9.35
N GLU A 174 -8.47 -27.10 10.22
CA GLU A 174 -8.24 -25.65 10.36
C GLU A 174 -7.29 -25.13 9.29
N VAL A 175 -7.81 -24.26 8.43
CA VAL A 175 -7.04 -23.60 7.36
C VAL A 175 -7.29 -22.12 7.49
N ARG A 176 -6.26 -21.35 7.81
CA ARG A 176 -6.32 -19.90 7.96
C ARG A 176 -5.32 -19.21 7.03
N PRO A 177 -5.60 -19.21 5.70
CA PRO A 177 -4.80 -18.42 4.77
C PRO A 177 -4.86 -16.96 5.21
N PHE A 178 -3.71 -16.31 5.35
CA PHE A 178 -3.65 -14.88 5.71
C PHE A 178 -2.80 -14.07 4.71
N ARG A 179 -2.06 -14.78 3.86
CA ARG A 179 -1.26 -14.25 2.75
C ARG A 179 -1.30 -15.23 1.59
N ILE A 180 -1.48 -14.72 0.38
CA ILE A 180 -1.37 -15.46 -0.88
C ILE A 180 -0.46 -14.70 -1.84
N ILE A 181 0.26 -15.41 -2.70
CA ILE A 181 1.14 -14.88 -3.73
C ILE A 181 0.86 -15.69 -4.99
N LEU A 182 0.56 -15.03 -6.11
CA LEU A 182 0.51 -15.64 -7.42
C LEU A 182 1.89 -15.48 -8.08
N LYS A 183 2.57 -16.58 -8.39
CA LYS A 183 3.91 -16.56 -8.99
C LYS A 183 4.21 -17.89 -9.67
N ASP A 184 4.89 -17.81 -10.81
CA ASP A 184 5.60 -18.95 -11.43
C ASP A 184 6.82 -19.31 -10.56
N ILE A 185 6.60 -20.08 -9.49
CA ILE A 185 7.62 -20.36 -8.46
C ILE A 185 8.59 -21.46 -8.92
N ASP A 186 8.14 -22.26 -9.86
CA ASP A 186 8.85 -23.44 -10.36
C ASP A 186 9.50 -23.19 -11.74
N ASN A 187 9.20 -22.04 -12.35
CA ASN A 187 9.72 -21.54 -13.62
C ASN A 187 9.38 -22.46 -14.81
N ASP A 188 8.20 -23.08 -14.79
CA ASP A 188 7.65 -23.85 -15.91
C ASP A 188 6.84 -23.01 -16.91
N GLY A 189 6.59 -21.74 -16.58
CA GLY A 189 5.80 -20.82 -17.38
C GLY A 189 4.31 -20.86 -17.06
N THR A 190 3.90 -21.43 -15.94
CA THR A 190 2.56 -21.39 -15.32
C THR A 190 2.68 -20.67 -13.99
N GLU A 191 1.61 -20.01 -13.51
CA GLU A 191 1.65 -19.40 -12.17
C GLU A 191 0.97 -20.31 -11.15
N GLU A 192 1.54 -20.40 -9.97
CA GLU A 192 0.96 -21.12 -8.84
C GLU A 192 0.45 -20.13 -7.79
N LEU A 193 -0.64 -20.50 -7.11
CA LEU A 193 -1.07 -19.79 -5.93
C LEU A 193 -0.38 -20.37 -4.70
N ILE A 194 0.52 -19.59 -4.13
CA ILE A 194 1.23 -19.91 -2.89
C ILE A 194 0.46 -19.28 -1.74
N PHE A 195 0.02 -20.05 -0.75
CA PHE A 195 -0.65 -19.52 0.44
C PHE A 195 0.14 -19.81 1.71
N ALA A 196 0.15 -18.86 2.65
CA ALA A 196 0.62 -19.07 4.01
C ALA A 196 -0.56 -19.28 4.96
N ASP A 197 -0.50 -20.35 5.75
CA ASP A 197 -1.48 -20.72 6.75
C ASP A 197 -0.95 -20.39 8.15
N ARG A 198 -1.68 -19.58 8.89
CA ARG A 198 -1.23 -19.00 10.17
C ARG A 198 -1.11 -20.05 11.28
N GLU A 199 -1.91 -21.12 11.24
CA GLU A 199 -1.95 -22.18 12.26
C GLU A 199 -1.02 -23.35 11.93
N ALA A 200 -0.82 -24.24 12.89
CA ALA A 200 0.13 -25.35 12.79
C ALA A 200 -0.25 -26.49 11.81
N ASN A 201 -1.32 -26.31 11.01
CA ASN A 201 -1.85 -27.32 10.11
C ASN A 201 -1.12 -27.33 8.77
N TYR A 202 -1.64 -26.67 7.72
CA TYR A 202 -0.95 -26.68 6.43
C TYR A 202 0.37 -25.94 6.50
N ARG A 203 0.48 -24.91 7.35
CA ARG A 203 1.61 -23.96 7.45
C ARG A 203 1.77 -23.11 6.19
N PHE A 204 1.82 -23.74 5.03
CA PHE A 204 1.76 -23.14 3.70
C PHE A 204 1.34 -24.21 2.67
N GLY A 205 0.96 -23.79 1.48
CA GLY A 205 0.74 -24.69 0.35
C GLY A 205 0.92 -23.99 -0.99
N ILE A 206 1.07 -24.80 -2.03
CA ILE A 206 1.25 -24.39 -3.42
C ILE A 206 0.14 -25.09 -4.21
N VAL A 207 -0.62 -24.31 -4.96
CA VAL A 207 -1.83 -24.76 -5.63
C VAL A 207 -1.77 -24.40 -7.10
N SER A 208 -2.05 -25.38 -7.94
CA SER A 208 -2.24 -25.23 -9.37
C SER A 208 -3.70 -25.44 -9.76
N VAL A 209 -4.13 -24.77 -10.82
CA VAL A 209 -5.44 -24.94 -11.46
C VAL A 209 -5.26 -25.05 -12.98
N SER A 210 -6.03 -25.90 -13.64
CA SER A 210 -5.86 -26.16 -15.08
C SER A 210 -6.33 -25.04 -16.02
N ASP A 211 -7.55 -24.55 -15.78
CA ASP A 211 -8.32 -23.63 -16.62
C ASP A 211 -9.47 -23.15 -15.74
N ILE A 212 -9.71 -21.86 -15.67
CA ILE A 212 -10.77 -21.25 -14.87
C ILE A 212 -11.94 -21.01 -15.84
N PRO A 213 -12.99 -21.85 -15.81
CA PRO A 213 -13.97 -21.81 -16.88
C PRO A 213 -14.87 -20.57 -16.79
N ASP A 214 -14.97 -19.79 -17.88
CA ASP A 214 -15.84 -18.60 -17.98
C ASP A 214 -17.29 -18.87 -17.55
N ASN A 215 -17.75 -20.09 -17.84
CA ASN A 215 -19.12 -20.51 -17.60
C ASN A 215 -19.33 -21.08 -16.18
N GLY A 216 -18.29 -21.07 -15.33
CA GLY A 216 -18.22 -21.64 -13.99
C GLY A 216 -18.92 -22.99 -13.88
N ASN A 217 -18.58 -23.93 -14.76
CA ASN A 217 -19.19 -25.27 -14.82
C ASN A 217 -18.49 -26.31 -13.93
N GLY A 218 -17.38 -25.97 -13.27
CA GLY A 218 -16.61 -26.91 -12.47
C GLY A 218 -15.72 -27.85 -13.30
N SER A 219 -15.31 -27.48 -14.52
CA SER A 219 -14.42 -28.31 -15.35
C SER A 219 -12.95 -28.20 -14.97
N GLU A 220 -12.60 -27.23 -14.14
CA GLU A 220 -11.26 -27.03 -13.62
C GLU A 220 -10.79 -28.24 -12.79
N THR A 221 -9.49 -28.53 -12.88
CA THR A 221 -8.83 -29.48 -11.98
C THR A 221 -7.86 -28.73 -11.09
N TRP A 222 -7.96 -28.98 -9.78
CA TRP A 222 -7.11 -28.39 -8.76
C TRP A 222 -6.08 -29.41 -8.29
N GLU A 223 -4.85 -28.96 -8.07
CA GLU A 223 -3.76 -29.76 -7.51
C GLU A 223 -3.14 -29.03 -6.32
N LEU A 224 -2.94 -29.73 -5.20
CA LEU A 224 -2.07 -29.28 -4.13
C LEU A 224 -0.67 -29.80 -4.44
N ASP A 225 0.12 -29.02 -5.18
CA ASP A 225 1.43 -29.45 -5.66
C ASP A 225 2.38 -29.73 -4.50
N PHE A 226 2.27 -28.93 -3.45
CA PHE A 226 3.06 -29.08 -2.25
C PHE A 226 2.40 -28.45 -1.03
N SER A 227 2.72 -28.95 0.16
CA SER A 227 2.30 -28.33 1.41
C SER A 227 3.25 -28.57 2.57
N GLY A 228 3.10 -27.78 3.64
CA GLY A 228 3.85 -27.95 4.88
C GLY A 228 3.50 -29.21 5.68
N LEU A 229 2.45 -29.95 5.32
CA LEU A 229 2.06 -31.19 6.03
C LEU A 229 3.07 -32.32 5.85
N ASP A 230 3.75 -32.37 4.70
CA ASP A 230 4.75 -33.39 4.39
C ASP A 230 6.15 -33.04 4.92
N LEU A 231 6.26 -31.93 5.66
CA LEU A 231 7.51 -31.33 6.07
C LEU A 231 7.70 -31.31 7.59
N VAL A 232 8.96 -31.42 8.02
CA VAL A 232 9.36 -31.16 9.40
C VAL A 232 9.72 -29.68 9.54
N LEU A 233 8.70 -28.84 9.73
CA LEU A 233 8.86 -27.42 10.01
C LEU A 233 8.97 -27.16 11.53
N PRO A 234 9.64 -26.08 11.98
CA PRO A 234 9.61 -25.66 13.38
C PRO A 234 8.17 -25.55 13.91
N GLU A 235 7.91 -25.91 15.17
CA GLU A 235 6.59 -25.78 15.80
C GLU A 235 6.29 -24.31 16.16
N SER A 236 6.01 -23.47 15.17
CA SER A 236 5.66 -22.06 15.35
C SER A 236 4.75 -21.54 14.22
N SER A 237 3.82 -20.64 14.55
CA SER A 237 2.90 -20.05 13.58
C SER A 237 3.66 -19.29 12.48
N ILE A 238 3.14 -19.35 11.25
CA ILE A 238 3.64 -18.50 10.16
C ILE A 238 2.95 -17.15 10.27
N TYR A 239 3.73 -16.07 10.29
CA TYR A 239 3.24 -14.71 10.42
C TYR A 239 3.49 -13.86 9.18
N ASP A 240 4.40 -14.28 8.29
CA ASP A 240 4.55 -13.69 6.97
C ASP A 240 5.16 -14.70 5.97
N MET A 241 5.11 -14.37 4.69
CA MET A 241 5.71 -15.16 3.62
C MET A 241 6.23 -14.23 2.51
N ALA A 242 7.33 -14.57 1.87
CA ALA A 242 7.80 -13.89 0.66
C ALA A 242 8.49 -14.90 -0.26
N THR A 243 8.78 -14.49 -1.49
CA THR A 243 9.53 -15.32 -2.44
C THR A 243 10.77 -14.58 -2.91
N ILE A 244 11.84 -15.29 -3.30
CA ILE A 244 12.91 -14.77 -4.15
C ILE A 244 13.21 -15.89 -5.13
N ASN A 245 13.16 -15.59 -6.44
CA ASN A 245 13.32 -16.61 -7.49
C ASN A 245 12.37 -17.80 -7.24
N ASN A 246 12.94 -19.01 -7.13
CA ASN A 246 12.28 -20.29 -6.88
C ASN A 246 12.25 -20.70 -5.39
N THR A 247 12.43 -19.74 -4.48
CA THR A 247 12.48 -20.00 -3.02
C THR A 247 11.38 -19.23 -2.30
N ILE A 248 10.61 -19.94 -1.48
CA ILE A 248 9.61 -19.39 -0.56
C ILE A 248 10.26 -19.24 0.82
N TYR A 249 10.20 -18.05 1.41
CA TYR A 249 10.64 -17.81 2.79
C TYR A 249 9.45 -17.69 3.71
N LEU A 250 9.35 -18.63 4.65
CA LEU A 250 8.33 -18.62 5.70
C LEU A 250 8.86 -17.88 6.93
N PHE A 251 8.23 -16.76 7.31
CA PHE A 251 8.59 -15.98 8.49
C PHE A 251 7.74 -16.42 9.68
N HIS A 252 8.41 -16.99 10.68
CA HIS A 252 7.75 -17.56 11.84
C HIS A 252 7.52 -16.51 12.94
N SER A 253 6.50 -16.74 13.77
CA SER A 253 6.14 -15.88 14.90
C SER A 253 7.22 -15.78 15.99
N ASP A 254 8.08 -16.80 16.08
CA ASP A 254 9.23 -16.83 17.00
C ASP A 254 10.49 -16.18 16.39
N GLY A 255 10.40 -15.77 15.13
CA GLY A 255 11.46 -15.12 14.38
C GLY A 255 12.40 -16.03 13.62
N ASN A 256 12.12 -17.34 13.59
CA ASN A 256 12.81 -18.23 12.66
C ASN A 256 12.38 -17.92 11.22
N VAL A 257 13.26 -18.21 10.26
CA VAL A 257 12.91 -18.16 8.82
C VAL A 257 13.22 -19.51 8.21
N THR A 258 12.23 -20.11 7.56
CA THR A 258 12.40 -21.41 6.91
C THR A 258 12.27 -21.24 5.39
N PRO A 259 13.36 -21.40 4.63
CA PRO A 259 13.30 -21.41 3.18
C PRO A 259 12.81 -22.75 2.65
N VAL A 260 11.91 -22.71 1.68
CA VAL A 260 11.45 -23.86 0.89
C VAL A 260 11.80 -23.58 -0.56
N ARG A 261 12.62 -24.42 -1.17
CA ARG A 261 13.16 -24.19 -2.51
C ARG A 261 12.71 -25.26 -3.49
N TYR A 262 12.34 -24.83 -4.69
CA TYR A 262 12.12 -25.72 -5.82
C TYR A 262 13.39 -25.93 -6.64
N GLU A 263 13.93 -27.14 -6.64
CA GLU A 263 15.09 -27.52 -7.46
C GLU A 263 14.92 -28.97 -7.94
N ASP A 264 15.42 -29.29 -9.13
CA ASP A 264 15.37 -30.65 -9.70
C ASP A 264 13.95 -31.27 -9.73
N ASN A 265 12.94 -30.47 -10.09
CA ASN A 265 11.52 -30.83 -10.14
C ASN A 265 10.96 -31.30 -8.78
N ASN A 266 11.44 -30.74 -7.67
CA ASN A 266 10.95 -31.08 -6.35
C ASN A 266 11.13 -29.93 -5.35
N TYR A 267 10.19 -29.81 -4.42
CA TYR A 267 10.31 -28.89 -3.29
C TYR A 267 11.10 -29.51 -2.15
N SER A 268 12.00 -28.72 -1.56
CA SER A 268 12.79 -29.13 -0.39
C SER A 268 12.90 -28.02 0.64
N VAL A 269 12.86 -28.40 1.92
CA VAL A 269 13.07 -27.48 3.04
C VAL A 269 14.57 -27.31 3.27
N LEU A 270 15.05 -26.07 3.18
CA LEU A 270 16.40 -25.73 3.58
C LEU A 270 16.49 -25.56 5.11
N PRO A 271 17.69 -25.68 5.71
CA PRO A 271 17.85 -25.47 7.15
C PRO A 271 17.25 -24.13 7.62
N SER A 272 16.32 -24.20 8.56
CA SER A 272 15.71 -23.01 9.16
C SER A 272 16.78 -22.14 9.83
N ILE A 273 16.64 -20.82 9.68
CA ILE A 273 17.56 -19.81 10.18
C ILE A 273 17.00 -19.31 11.53
N PRO A 274 17.58 -19.72 12.68
CA PRO A 274 16.98 -19.46 13.97
C PRO A 274 17.12 -17.98 14.38
N GLY A 275 16.03 -17.39 14.89
CA GLY A 275 16.02 -16.02 15.40
C GLY A 275 16.44 -14.96 14.38
N PHE A 276 16.21 -15.23 13.09
CA PHE A 276 16.59 -14.36 11.99
C PHE A 276 15.83 -13.02 12.01
N LEU A 277 14.54 -13.02 12.31
CA LEU A 277 13.71 -11.82 12.52
C LEU A 277 12.96 -11.95 13.87
N PRO A 278 13.57 -11.68 15.03
CA PRO A 278 12.95 -11.94 16.34
C PRO A 278 11.51 -11.40 16.48
N GLY A 279 10.54 -12.26 16.77
CA GLY A 279 9.11 -11.89 16.85
C GLY A 279 8.38 -11.75 15.50
N GLY A 280 9.08 -12.04 14.40
CA GLY A 280 8.52 -12.19 13.05
C GLY A 280 8.27 -10.88 12.30
N SER A 281 7.41 -10.99 11.29
CA SER A 281 6.83 -9.90 10.51
C SER A 281 5.32 -10.17 10.36
N TRP A 282 4.51 -9.21 9.94
CA TRP A 282 3.08 -9.43 9.68
C TRP A 282 2.61 -8.63 8.48
N LYS A 283 2.32 -9.34 7.38
CA LYS A 283 1.84 -8.76 6.11
C LYS A 283 2.63 -7.51 5.70
N SER A 284 3.96 -7.59 5.74
CA SER A 284 4.83 -6.46 5.40
C SER A 284 6.08 -6.85 4.63
N ALA A 285 6.33 -8.16 4.43
CA ALA A 285 7.38 -8.60 3.53
C ALA A 285 6.99 -8.27 2.07
N ASN A 286 7.84 -7.56 1.36
CA ASN A 286 7.66 -7.20 -0.05
C ASN A 286 8.83 -7.74 -0.85
N THR A 287 8.56 -8.57 -1.86
CA THR A 287 9.56 -9.06 -2.81
C THR A 287 9.67 -8.08 -3.97
N VAL A 288 10.86 -7.52 -4.20
CA VAL A 288 11.06 -6.51 -5.24
C VAL A 288 12.53 -6.39 -5.63
N ASP A 289 12.81 -6.12 -6.90
CA ASP A 289 14.13 -5.67 -7.38
C ASP A 289 14.29 -4.18 -7.08
N LEU A 290 14.95 -3.86 -5.96
CA LEU A 290 14.94 -2.49 -5.41
C LEU A 290 15.84 -1.53 -6.18
N ASP A 291 16.96 -2.01 -6.71
CA ASP A 291 17.95 -1.19 -7.43
C ASP A 291 18.01 -1.47 -8.94
N ASN A 292 17.08 -2.28 -9.45
CA ASN A 292 16.97 -2.69 -10.86
C ASN A 292 18.23 -3.44 -11.34
N ASP A 293 18.85 -4.26 -10.48
CA ASP A 293 20.00 -5.11 -10.86
C ASP A 293 19.57 -6.47 -11.45
N GLY A 294 18.28 -6.76 -11.46
CA GLY A 294 17.68 -8.00 -11.92
C GLY A 294 17.55 -9.08 -10.85
N LYS A 295 17.81 -8.76 -9.58
CA LYS A 295 17.61 -9.66 -8.44
C LYS A 295 16.56 -9.10 -7.51
N GLU A 296 15.70 -9.98 -7.00
CA GLU A 296 14.71 -9.60 -6.01
C GLU A 296 15.33 -9.60 -4.60
N GLU A 297 14.99 -8.58 -3.82
CA GLU A 297 15.18 -8.51 -2.37
C GLU A 297 13.84 -8.63 -1.64
N ILE A 298 13.92 -8.80 -0.32
CA ILE A 298 12.75 -8.67 0.55
C ILE A 298 12.90 -7.45 1.46
N VAL A 299 12.00 -6.49 1.34
CA VAL A 299 11.84 -5.38 2.31
C VAL A 299 10.77 -5.75 3.31
N ILE A 300 11.08 -5.74 4.61
CA ILE A 300 10.22 -6.33 5.64
C ILE A 300 10.17 -5.52 6.94
N GLY A 301 8.96 -5.34 7.48
CA GLY A 301 8.72 -4.66 8.75
C GLY A 301 8.83 -5.57 9.97
N GLY A 302 9.26 -5.00 11.10
CA GLY A 302 9.39 -5.68 12.39
C GLY A 302 8.07 -5.81 13.19
N TRP A 303 7.81 -7.00 13.74
CA TRP A 303 6.53 -7.33 14.41
C TRP A 303 6.61 -7.57 15.94
N GLN A 304 7.68 -7.14 16.63
CA GLN A 304 7.80 -7.31 18.09
C GLN A 304 7.73 -6.00 18.88
N LEU A 305 6.98 -6.01 19.99
CA LEU A 305 6.80 -4.83 20.86
C LEU A 305 7.84 -4.74 21.98
N ASP A 306 8.36 -5.85 22.49
CA ASP A 306 9.26 -5.90 23.65
C ASP A 306 10.73 -6.13 23.26
N ASP A 307 11.06 -6.06 21.97
CA ASP A 307 12.43 -6.08 21.48
C ASP A 307 12.78 -4.81 20.70
N THR A 308 13.50 -3.91 21.39
CA THR A 308 14.01 -2.66 20.82
C THR A 308 14.92 -2.87 19.61
N ASN A 309 15.42 -4.08 19.33
CA ASN A 309 16.23 -4.37 18.14
C ASN A 309 15.41 -4.46 16.86
N ILE A 310 14.11 -4.77 16.94
CA ILE A 310 13.24 -4.99 15.77
C ILE A 310 12.04 -4.04 15.72
N GLN A 311 11.57 -3.58 16.87
CA GLN A 311 10.47 -2.63 16.98
C GLN A 311 10.71 -1.38 16.11
N ASN A 312 9.65 -0.89 15.44
CA ASN A 312 9.67 0.29 14.58
C ASN A 312 10.70 0.26 13.42
N LYS A 313 11.22 -0.91 13.04
CA LYS A 313 12.30 -1.01 12.04
C LYS A 313 11.86 -1.78 10.80
N VAL A 314 12.54 -1.45 9.70
CA VAL A 314 12.46 -2.14 8.42
C VAL A 314 13.82 -2.73 8.09
N PHE A 315 13.80 -3.93 7.55
CA PHE A 315 14.98 -4.70 7.18
C PHE A 315 14.95 -5.03 5.69
N LEU A 316 16.12 -5.05 5.08
CA LEU A 316 16.40 -5.59 3.76
C LEU A 316 16.94 -7.00 3.93
N LEU A 317 16.37 -7.97 3.22
CA LEU A 317 16.86 -9.33 3.14
C LEU A 317 17.29 -9.64 1.71
N GLN A 318 18.47 -10.24 1.56
CA GLN A 318 19.08 -10.52 0.26
C GLN A 318 19.78 -11.86 0.28
N GLU A 319 19.75 -12.60 -0.83
CA GLU A 319 20.62 -13.75 -1.00
C GLU A 319 22.06 -13.28 -1.28
N ASP A 320 23.03 -13.80 -0.53
CA ASP A 320 24.45 -13.58 -0.83
C ASP A 320 24.91 -14.43 -2.04
N GLU A 321 26.19 -14.33 -2.41
CA GLU A 321 26.77 -15.11 -3.53
C GLU A 321 26.64 -16.64 -3.37
N THR A 322 26.32 -17.13 -2.17
CA THR A 322 26.10 -18.55 -1.88
C THR A 322 24.63 -18.94 -1.86
N GLY A 323 23.72 -17.99 -2.08
CA GLY A 323 22.27 -18.18 -1.95
C GLY A 323 21.78 -18.18 -0.51
N ALA A 324 22.60 -17.71 0.45
CA ALA A 324 22.21 -17.63 1.85
C ALA A 324 21.55 -16.28 2.14
N LEU A 325 20.42 -16.30 2.85
CA LEU A 325 19.68 -15.10 3.18
C LEU A 325 20.43 -14.27 4.25
N THR A 326 20.68 -13.01 3.92
CA THR A 326 21.29 -12.00 4.80
C THR A 326 20.25 -10.99 5.26
N LYS A 327 20.55 -10.22 6.31
CA LYS A 327 19.64 -9.21 6.88
C LYS A 327 20.39 -7.94 7.23
N THR A 328 19.91 -6.81 6.73
CA THR A 328 20.41 -5.49 7.07
C THR A 328 19.25 -4.59 7.51
N ARG A 329 19.44 -3.79 8.56
CA ARG A 329 18.42 -2.79 8.94
C ARG A 329 18.59 -1.55 8.07
N ILE A 330 17.55 -1.19 7.33
CA ILE A 330 17.57 -0.04 6.40
C ILE A 330 16.76 1.16 6.91
N ALA A 331 15.78 0.96 7.79
CA ALA A 331 15.06 2.09 8.41
C ALA A 331 14.72 1.88 9.90
N ASN A 332 14.48 2.99 10.60
CA ASN A 332 14.09 3.05 12.00
C ASN A 332 13.14 4.22 12.28
N PHE A 333 11.85 3.92 12.45
CA PHE A 333 10.77 4.87 12.69
C PHE A 333 10.64 5.30 14.16
N GLN A 334 11.54 4.89 15.05
CA GLN A 334 11.45 5.16 16.50
C GLN A 334 11.31 6.65 16.86
N ASP A 335 11.93 7.54 16.06
CA ASP A 335 11.87 8.98 16.27
C ASP A 335 10.58 9.63 15.72
N LEU A 336 9.87 8.94 14.83
CA LEU A 336 8.61 9.38 14.22
C LEU A 336 7.40 8.89 15.04
N ILE A 337 7.39 7.61 15.41
CA ILE A 337 6.36 7.00 16.25
C ILE A 337 6.95 6.62 17.60
N THR A 338 6.80 7.52 18.59
CA THR A 338 7.47 7.43 19.90
C THR A 338 6.91 6.35 20.84
N VAL A 339 5.94 5.56 20.39
CA VAL A 339 5.33 4.46 21.16
C VAL A 339 5.88 3.13 20.71
N ASP A 340 5.77 2.13 21.58
CA ASP A 340 6.08 0.75 21.22
C ASP A 340 5.16 0.31 20.07
N GLY A 341 5.72 0.17 18.87
CA GLY A 341 4.99 0.04 17.62
C GLY A 341 5.47 -1.14 16.76
N ARG A 342 4.51 -1.81 16.14
CA ARG A 342 4.75 -2.80 15.08
C ARG A 342 4.61 -2.13 13.72
N ILE A 343 5.44 -2.54 12.77
CA ILE A 343 5.35 -2.16 11.36
C ILE A 343 4.64 -3.30 10.62
N ASN A 344 3.56 -3.02 9.89
CA ASN A 344 2.73 -4.08 9.31
C ASN A 344 1.84 -3.61 8.15
N GLY A 345 1.12 -4.55 7.53
CA GLY A 345 -0.02 -4.26 6.65
C GLY A 345 0.33 -3.57 5.33
N GLY A 346 1.59 -3.67 4.90
CA GLY A 346 2.12 -3.06 3.67
C GLY A 346 2.69 -4.09 2.70
N HIS A 347 2.16 -5.31 2.71
CA HIS A 347 2.43 -6.29 1.65
C HIS A 347 1.85 -5.79 0.33
N ASP A 348 2.66 -5.88 -0.72
CA ASP A 348 2.45 -5.34 -2.06
C ASP A 348 2.17 -3.82 -2.11
N ALA A 349 2.51 -3.10 -1.03
CA ALA A 349 2.34 -1.64 -0.91
C ALA A 349 3.67 -0.91 -1.17
N PHE A 350 4.24 -1.11 -2.36
CA PHE A 350 5.44 -0.43 -2.82
C PHE A 350 5.31 0.04 -4.27
N GLY A 351 6.00 1.12 -4.61
CA GLY A 351 5.90 1.75 -5.94
C GLY A 351 6.53 3.14 -5.95
N ASP A 352 6.64 3.74 -7.13
CA ASP A 352 7.19 5.09 -7.32
C ASP A 352 6.10 6.14 -7.07
N ILE A 353 5.92 6.54 -5.81
CA ILE A 353 4.78 7.39 -5.38
C ILE A 353 4.95 8.83 -5.86
N ASP A 354 6.18 9.34 -5.89
CA ASP A 354 6.48 10.72 -6.31
C ASP A 354 6.96 10.84 -7.77
N ASN A 355 6.98 9.71 -8.49
CA ASN A 355 7.36 9.60 -9.88
C ASN A 355 8.78 10.13 -10.14
N ASP A 356 9.71 9.80 -9.24
CA ASP A 356 11.12 10.16 -9.35
C ASP A 356 12.01 9.04 -9.91
N GLY A 357 11.39 7.89 -10.22
CA GLY A 357 12.02 6.68 -10.73
C GLY A 357 12.54 5.74 -9.64
N ARG A 358 12.25 5.98 -8.37
CA ARG A 358 12.67 5.15 -7.24
C ARG A 358 11.48 4.63 -6.46
N LEU A 359 11.71 3.54 -5.75
CA LEU A 359 10.64 2.86 -5.03
C LEU A 359 10.46 3.41 -3.63
N ASP A 360 9.19 3.48 -3.26
CA ASP A 360 8.73 3.75 -1.93
C ASP A 360 8.03 2.55 -1.35
N PHE A 361 8.04 2.47 -0.03
CA PHE A 361 7.33 1.45 0.72
C PHE A 361 6.43 2.12 1.72
N ILE A 362 5.15 1.74 1.71
CA ILE A 362 4.20 2.19 2.70
C ILE A 362 3.91 1.08 3.68
N PHE A 363 4.00 1.42 4.96
CA PHE A 363 3.65 0.54 6.04
C PHE A 363 2.55 1.16 6.90
N GLY A 364 1.61 0.33 7.30
CA GLY A 364 0.80 0.61 8.47
C GLY A 364 1.58 0.38 9.76
N SER A 365 0.97 0.80 10.87
CA SER A 365 1.52 0.53 12.19
C SER A 365 0.45 0.14 13.18
N ARG A 366 0.88 -0.58 14.22
CA ARG A 366 0.01 -1.10 15.27
C ARG A 366 0.59 -0.86 16.66
N SER A 367 -0.22 -0.28 17.54
CA SER A 367 0.12 -0.01 18.95
C SER A 367 -1.15 0.02 19.84
N THR A 368 -0.99 0.07 21.17
CA THR A 368 -2.11 0.06 22.15
C THR A 368 -2.80 1.41 22.34
N ALA A 369 -2.68 2.32 21.36
CA ALA A 369 -3.14 3.73 21.31
C ALA A 369 -2.22 4.75 22.03
N PRO A 370 -2.22 6.05 21.64
CA PRO A 370 -3.03 6.72 20.61
C PRO A 370 -2.28 7.03 19.29
N ALA A 371 -1.04 6.56 19.11
CA ALA A 371 -0.20 6.94 17.97
C ALA A 371 0.07 5.75 17.05
N VAL A 372 -0.80 5.54 16.06
CA VAL A 372 -0.42 4.83 14.83
C VAL A 372 -0.34 5.83 13.68
N ALA A 373 0.38 5.43 12.67
CA ALA A 373 0.61 6.18 11.45
C ALA A 373 0.65 5.26 10.23
N ILE A 374 0.41 5.85 9.08
CA ILE A 374 0.86 5.38 7.79
C ILE A 374 2.27 5.95 7.58
N LEU A 375 3.21 5.08 7.31
CA LEU A 375 4.64 5.35 7.30
C LEU A 375 5.18 5.16 5.88
N ARG A 376 5.96 6.11 5.38
CA ARG A 376 6.68 5.97 4.10
C ARG A 376 8.16 5.76 4.36
N MET A 377 8.76 4.88 3.56
CA MET A 377 10.20 4.75 3.39
C MET A 377 10.50 4.87 1.90
N GLU A 378 11.12 5.96 1.50
CA GLU A 378 11.54 6.26 0.11
C GLU A 378 13.00 5.84 -0.05
N TYR A 379 13.32 5.16 -1.15
CA TYR A 379 14.71 4.88 -1.53
C TYR A 379 15.29 6.04 -2.34
N LEU A 380 16.41 6.60 -1.87
CA LEU A 380 17.05 7.78 -2.46
C LEU A 380 18.10 7.44 -3.54
N GLY A 381 18.29 6.15 -3.84
CA GLY A 381 19.34 5.67 -4.72
C GLY A 381 20.67 5.40 -3.99
N GLY A 382 21.50 4.53 -4.57
CA GLY A 382 22.81 4.15 -4.00
C GLY A 382 22.82 2.71 -3.49
N GLU A 383 23.67 2.40 -2.52
CA GLU A 383 23.72 1.05 -1.95
C GLU A 383 22.44 0.76 -1.14
N ILE A 384 21.65 -0.24 -1.53
CA ILE A 384 20.39 -0.60 -0.86
C ILE A 384 20.59 -1.09 0.59
N ALA A 385 21.77 -1.61 0.94
CA ALA A 385 22.08 -1.97 2.32
C ALA A 385 22.42 -0.77 3.23
N ASP A 386 22.62 0.44 2.69
CA ASP A 386 22.96 1.63 3.48
C ASP A 386 21.71 2.40 3.90
N SER A 387 21.42 2.43 5.20
CA SER A 387 20.28 3.16 5.76
C SER A 387 20.29 4.68 5.51
N ASN A 388 21.41 5.27 5.07
CA ASN A 388 21.44 6.69 4.71
C ASN A 388 20.84 6.98 3.32
N ASN A 389 20.60 5.94 2.51
CA ASN A 389 19.96 6.04 1.20
C ASN A 389 18.45 5.88 1.28
N TYR A 390 17.87 6.10 2.46
CA TYR A 390 16.43 6.05 2.67
C TYR A 390 15.95 7.29 3.42
N GLU A 391 14.83 7.85 2.96
CA GLU A 391 14.08 8.86 3.70
C GLU A 391 12.84 8.22 4.34
N ILE A 392 12.55 8.59 5.59
CA ILE A 392 11.38 8.09 6.30
C ILE A 392 10.48 9.23 6.74
N SER A 393 9.17 9.04 6.61
CA SER A 393 8.18 10.05 6.98
C SER A 393 6.88 9.43 7.50
N ILE A 394 6.10 10.25 8.20
CA ILE A 394 4.69 9.95 8.47
C ILE A 394 3.88 10.58 7.36
N VAL A 395 3.17 9.73 6.63
CA VAL A 395 2.29 10.14 5.53
C VAL A 395 0.92 10.56 6.07
N ASP A 396 0.39 9.79 7.01
CA ASP A 396 -0.85 10.15 7.70
C ASP A 396 -0.85 9.62 9.13
N SER A 397 -1.50 10.37 10.02
CA SER A 397 -1.72 9.97 11.40
C SER A 397 -3.03 10.55 11.91
N LEU A 398 -3.54 10.00 13.02
CA LEU A 398 -4.68 10.57 13.75
C LEU A 398 -5.99 10.63 12.91
N TYR A 399 -6.29 9.59 12.14
CA TYR A 399 -7.62 9.46 11.53
C TYR A 399 -8.68 9.37 12.66
N PRO A 400 -9.73 10.22 12.66
CA PRO A 400 -10.59 10.42 13.81
C PRO A 400 -11.58 9.26 14.01
N THR A 401 -11.12 8.18 14.65
CA THR A 401 -11.91 6.97 14.97
C THR A 401 -11.79 6.60 16.44
N ALA A 402 -12.66 5.71 16.91
CA ALA A 402 -12.75 5.35 18.33
C ALA A 402 -11.59 4.42 18.76
N ASN A 403 -10.99 3.69 17.83
CA ASN A 403 -9.88 2.78 18.06
C ASN A 403 -8.87 2.80 16.90
N PRO A 404 -8.04 3.86 16.80
CA PRO A 404 -7.07 3.97 15.74
C PRO A 404 -5.92 2.95 15.88
N GLY A 405 -5.86 2.07 16.88
CA GLY A 405 -4.63 1.36 17.26
C GLY A 405 -3.98 0.43 16.21
N ARG A 406 -4.51 0.35 14.97
CA ARG A 406 -4.07 -0.55 13.90
C ARG A 406 -4.37 0.03 12.51
N TYR A 407 -3.37 0.08 11.63
CA TYR A 407 -3.56 0.17 10.19
C TYR A 407 -2.90 -1.06 9.59
N ASP A 408 -3.71 -2.02 9.16
CA ASP A 408 -3.23 -3.37 8.82
C ASP A 408 -3.40 -3.69 7.32
N VAL A 409 -4.03 -2.79 6.57
CA VAL A 409 -4.29 -2.93 5.14
C VAL A 409 -3.89 -1.63 4.47
N VAL A 410 -2.94 -1.71 3.55
CA VAL A 410 -2.42 -0.62 2.75
C VAL A 410 -2.26 -1.11 1.32
N SER A 411 -2.59 -0.27 0.35
CA SER A 411 -2.36 -0.52 -1.07
C SER A 411 -1.95 0.77 -1.77
N LEU A 412 -1.22 0.63 -2.88
CA LEU A 412 -0.83 1.73 -3.74
C LEU A 412 -1.50 1.55 -5.10
N ALA A 413 -1.99 2.65 -5.67
CA ALA A 413 -2.60 2.62 -6.99
C ALA A 413 -2.61 4.01 -7.61
N ASN A 414 -2.57 4.07 -8.93
CA ASN A 414 -2.88 5.29 -9.66
C ASN A 414 -4.41 5.35 -9.87
N LEU A 415 -5.07 6.30 -9.21
CA LEU A 415 -6.53 6.46 -9.20
C LEU A 415 -7.01 7.66 -10.01
N ASP A 416 -6.12 8.59 -10.37
CA ASP A 416 -6.53 9.81 -11.07
C ASP A 416 -5.72 10.17 -12.34
N SER A 417 -4.91 9.22 -12.80
CA SER A 417 -4.12 9.29 -14.04
C SER A 417 -3.03 10.36 -14.05
N ASP A 418 -2.68 10.92 -12.89
CA ASP A 418 -1.41 11.62 -12.76
C ASP A 418 -0.25 10.62 -12.56
N PRO A 419 1.03 11.04 -12.65
CA PRO A 419 2.13 10.09 -12.50
C PRO A 419 2.33 9.57 -11.06
N ALA A 420 1.82 10.26 -10.05
CA ALA A 420 1.97 9.87 -8.66
C ALA A 420 1.05 8.68 -8.33
N LEU A 421 1.39 7.94 -7.27
CA LEU A 421 0.54 6.88 -6.75
C LEU A 421 -0.23 7.38 -5.53
N GLU A 422 -1.51 7.04 -5.46
CA GLU A 422 -2.30 7.22 -4.26
C GLU A 422 -2.03 6.11 -3.26
N ILE A 423 -2.12 6.48 -1.97
CA ILE A 423 -2.03 5.55 -0.86
C ILE A 423 -3.43 5.31 -0.33
N LEU A 424 -3.87 4.06 -0.37
CA LEU A 424 -5.12 3.60 0.21
C LEU A 424 -4.83 2.86 1.50
N TYR A 425 -5.58 3.14 2.56
CA TYR A 425 -5.45 2.37 3.80
C TYR A 425 -6.77 2.19 4.55
N THR A 426 -6.85 1.11 5.32
CA THR A 426 -7.96 0.82 6.22
C THR A 426 -7.49 0.02 7.46
N ASN A 427 -8.42 -0.33 8.34
CA ASN A 427 -8.15 -1.06 9.58
C ASN A 427 -8.57 -2.52 9.44
N GLY A 428 -7.59 -3.42 9.49
CA GLY A 428 -7.77 -4.84 9.26
C GLY A 428 -8.19 -5.68 10.48
N ASN A 429 -8.66 -5.13 11.61
CA ASN A 429 -9.20 -5.95 12.72
C ASN A 429 -9.97 -5.12 13.79
N THR A 430 -10.88 -4.24 13.39
CA THR A 430 -11.80 -3.56 14.33
C THR A 430 -13.20 -3.42 13.73
N CYS A 431 -14.23 -3.72 14.53
CA CYS A 431 -15.62 -3.48 14.12
C CYS A 431 -16.06 -2.04 14.41
N GLU A 432 -15.37 -1.09 13.78
CA GLU A 432 -15.68 0.34 13.84
C GLU A 432 -16.10 0.93 12.49
N ARG A 433 -16.41 0.06 11.51
CA ARG A 433 -16.77 0.46 10.14
C ARG A 433 -15.77 1.47 9.56
N PHE A 434 -14.48 1.19 9.73
CA PHE A 434 -13.38 2.05 9.30
C PHE A 434 -13.35 2.12 7.76
N PRO A 435 -13.40 3.32 7.16
CA PRO A 435 -13.48 3.47 5.70
C PRO A 435 -12.17 3.10 5.00
N ILE A 436 -12.18 3.01 3.67
CA ILE A 436 -10.93 3.11 2.89
C ILE A 436 -10.60 4.59 2.80
N VAL A 437 -9.42 4.98 3.28
CA VAL A 437 -8.93 6.36 3.21
C VAL A 437 -7.97 6.48 2.03
N ILE A 438 -8.14 7.51 1.20
CA ILE A 438 -7.31 7.74 0.02
C ILE A 438 -6.49 9.00 0.23
N LEU A 439 -5.18 8.85 0.15
CA LEU A 439 -4.19 9.92 0.22
C LEU A 439 -3.53 10.08 -1.14
N ASP A 440 -3.21 11.33 -1.45
CA ASP A 440 -2.58 11.72 -2.70
C ASP A 440 -1.40 12.64 -2.34
N LEU A 441 -0.31 12.48 -3.08
CA LEU A 441 0.86 13.33 -2.98
C LEU A 441 0.61 14.65 -3.71
N VAL A 442 0.49 15.74 -2.94
CA VAL A 442 0.33 17.06 -3.55
C VAL A 442 1.71 17.60 -3.96
N GLY A 443 2.07 17.35 -5.22
CA GLY A 443 3.23 17.94 -5.85
C GLY A 443 3.12 19.47 -5.91
N GLU A 444 3.97 20.18 -5.16
CA GLU A 444 4.31 21.56 -5.49
C GLU A 444 5.52 21.55 -6.43
N THR A 445 5.30 21.83 -7.71
CA THR A 445 6.40 21.95 -8.66
C THR A 445 7.06 23.32 -8.51
N VAL A 446 8.37 23.34 -8.30
CA VAL A 446 9.16 24.58 -8.37
C VAL A 446 9.76 24.68 -9.77
N ASP A 447 9.25 25.59 -10.58
CA ASP A 447 9.85 25.88 -11.88
C ASP A 447 11.17 26.63 -11.65
N VAL A 448 12.29 25.88 -11.60
CA VAL A 448 13.63 26.45 -11.56
C VAL A 448 14.03 26.91 -12.97
N ALA A 449 13.33 27.92 -13.49
CA ALA A 449 13.72 28.56 -14.73
C ALA A 449 15.04 29.34 -14.51
N ASN A 450 16.18 28.68 -14.78
CA ASN A 450 17.54 29.25 -14.95
C ASN A 450 17.89 30.44 -14.03
N ASP A 451 18.38 30.24 -12.80
CA ASP A 451 19.06 31.27 -11.95
C ASP A 451 18.37 32.66 -11.81
N ILE A 452 17.15 32.85 -12.30
CA ILE A 452 16.43 34.12 -12.24
C ILE A 452 15.61 34.06 -10.96
N VAL A 453 16.22 34.58 -9.89
CA VAL A 453 15.50 34.94 -8.67
C VAL A 453 14.40 35.93 -9.06
N PRO A 454 13.11 35.60 -8.87
CA PRO A 454 12.04 36.52 -9.20
C PRO A 454 12.13 37.79 -8.36
N ASN A 455 11.94 38.96 -8.99
CA ASN A 455 11.99 40.23 -8.27
C ASN A 455 10.66 40.59 -7.60
N ASP A 456 9.56 39.99 -8.03
CA ASP A 456 8.19 40.34 -7.63
C ASP A 456 7.40 39.11 -7.19
N PHE A 457 6.44 39.33 -6.29
CA PHE A 457 5.43 38.34 -5.94
C PHE A 457 4.28 38.36 -6.95
N SER A 458 3.73 37.20 -7.32
CA SER A 458 2.55 37.12 -8.17
C SER A 458 1.68 35.90 -7.87
N LEU A 459 0.37 36.02 -8.09
CA LEU A 459 -0.57 34.90 -8.14
C LEU A 459 -1.18 34.85 -9.54
N GLU A 460 -0.97 33.75 -10.26
CA GLU A 460 -1.54 33.57 -11.58
C GLU A 460 -2.99 33.12 -11.52
N GLN A 461 -3.68 33.26 -12.65
CA GLN A 461 -5.00 32.69 -12.82
C GLN A 461 -4.87 31.16 -12.90
N ASN A 462 -5.63 30.43 -12.09
CA ASN A 462 -5.64 28.97 -12.12
C ASN A 462 -6.02 28.50 -13.53
N TYR A 463 -5.40 27.42 -13.99
CA TYR A 463 -5.67 26.83 -15.29
C TYR A 463 -5.80 25.30 -15.18
N PRO A 464 -6.84 24.69 -15.80
CA PRO A 464 -7.96 25.33 -16.49
C PRO A 464 -8.85 26.17 -15.55
N ASN A 465 -9.58 27.16 -16.09
CA ASN A 465 -10.65 27.86 -15.39
C ASN A 465 -11.74 28.30 -16.39
N PRO A 466 -12.96 27.72 -16.34
CA PRO A 466 -13.45 26.78 -15.32
C PRO A 466 -12.71 25.44 -15.31
N PHE A 467 -12.77 24.71 -14.18
CA PHE A 467 -12.04 23.45 -13.97
C PHE A 467 -12.97 22.32 -13.50
N ASN A 468 -12.60 21.06 -13.75
CA ASN A 468 -13.36 19.86 -13.36
C ASN A 468 -12.45 18.62 -13.22
N PRO A 469 -12.33 18.00 -12.02
CA PRO A 469 -12.33 18.63 -10.70
C PRO A 469 -10.96 19.21 -10.33
N THR A 470 -9.97 19.13 -11.23
CA THR A 470 -8.57 19.53 -11.01
C THR A 470 -8.21 20.81 -11.76
N THR A 471 -7.34 21.63 -11.15
CA THR A 471 -6.73 22.82 -11.76
C THR A 471 -5.36 23.06 -11.14
N LYS A 472 -4.48 23.73 -11.88
CA LYS A 472 -3.18 24.16 -11.37
C LYS A 472 -3.21 25.62 -10.92
N ILE A 473 -2.59 25.95 -9.79
CA ILE A 473 -2.42 27.32 -9.24
C ILE A 473 -0.93 27.68 -9.25
N THR A 474 -0.55 28.61 -10.12
CA THR A 474 0.84 29.10 -10.21
C THR A 474 1.02 30.41 -9.43
N TYR A 475 2.13 30.55 -8.73
CA TYR A 475 2.48 31.76 -7.99
C TYR A 475 4.00 31.94 -7.87
N THR A 476 4.44 33.17 -7.68
CA THR A 476 5.86 33.52 -7.62
C THR A 476 6.18 34.21 -6.30
N ILE A 477 7.32 33.84 -5.71
CA ILE A 477 7.83 34.32 -4.43
C ILE A 477 9.17 35.01 -4.68
N ALA A 478 9.31 36.26 -4.23
CA ALA A 478 10.51 37.06 -4.49
C ALA A 478 11.60 36.91 -3.41
N ASN A 479 11.22 36.59 -2.18
CA ASN A 479 12.13 36.40 -1.06
C ASN A 479 11.60 35.31 -0.11
N SER A 480 12.49 34.71 0.67
CA SER A 480 12.08 33.66 1.60
C SER A 480 11.03 34.15 2.59
N VAL A 481 9.85 33.50 2.61
CA VAL A 481 8.71 33.91 3.43
C VAL A 481 7.71 32.77 3.60
N ASN A 482 6.93 32.77 4.69
CA ASN A 482 5.76 31.92 4.80
C ASN A 482 4.67 32.38 3.81
N VAL A 483 4.21 31.43 3.00
CA VAL A 483 3.19 31.58 1.98
C VAL A 483 1.96 30.84 2.45
N SER A 484 0.81 31.52 2.42
CA SER A 484 -0.49 30.92 2.67
C SER A 484 -1.42 31.14 1.50
N ILE A 485 -1.91 30.06 0.89
CA ILE A 485 -2.98 30.11 -0.10
C ILE A 485 -4.24 29.54 0.54
N ILE A 486 -5.30 30.33 0.60
CA ILE A 486 -6.57 29.93 1.22
C ILE A 486 -7.69 30.08 0.20
N LEU A 487 -8.50 29.04 0.09
CA LEU A 487 -9.71 29.02 -0.70
C LEU A 487 -10.91 29.46 0.15
N TYR A 488 -11.74 30.33 -0.41
CA TYR A 488 -12.95 30.87 0.17
C TYR A 488 -14.15 30.67 -0.76
N ASP A 489 -15.34 30.51 -0.17
CA ASP A 489 -16.58 30.59 -0.92
C ASP A 489 -17.03 32.05 -1.14
N MET A 490 -18.13 32.22 -1.88
CA MET A 490 -18.68 33.56 -2.18
C MET A 490 -19.21 34.31 -0.94
N LEU A 491 -19.40 33.62 0.19
CA LEU A 491 -19.78 34.24 1.47
C LEU A 491 -18.54 34.64 2.29
N GLY A 492 -17.33 34.40 1.79
CA GLY A 492 -16.08 34.66 2.48
C GLY A 492 -15.73 33.63 3.55
N ARG A 493 -16.42 32.49 3.59
CA ARG A 493 -16.09 31.39 4.51
C ARG A 493 -14.88 30.66 3.96
N LYS A 494 -13.89 30.40 4.82
CA LYS A 494 -12.73 29.58 4.48
C LYS A 494 -13.22 28.15 4.16
N VAL A 495 -12.87 27.68 2.97
CA VAL A 495 -13.19 26.32 2.49
C VAL A 495 -12.01 25.39 2.78
N LYS A 496 -10.81 25.76 2.34
CA LYS A 496 -9.58 24.94 2.50
C LYS A 496 -8.36 25.85 2.56
N THR A 497 -7.38 25.50 3.39
CA THR A 497 -6.00 26.01 3.21
C THR A 497 -5.34 25.13 2.17
N VAL A 498 -4.90 25.72 1.07
CA VAL A 498 -4.24 25.04 -0.05
C VAL A 498 -2.73 24.99 0.17
N VAL A 499 -2.13 26.05 0.72
CA VAL A 499 -0.70 26.14 1.08
C VAL A 499 -0.57 26.87 2.42
N ASP A 500 0.34 26.45 3.30
CA ASP A 500 0.75 27.20 4.51
C ASP A 500 2.16 26.82 4.97
N LYS A 501 3.19 27.26 4.22
CA LYS A 501 4.59 26.89 4.50
C LYS A 501 5.62 27.93 4.06
N ASN A 502 6.87 27.78 4.49
CA ASN A 502 7.96 28.69 4.13
C ASN A 502 8.52 28.38 2.74
N HIS A 503 8.48 29.35 1.84
CA HIS A 503 9.01 29.22 0.48
C HIS A 503 10.32 30.00 0.35
N LYS A 504 11.19 29.58 -0.56
CA LYS A 504 12.36 30.35 -1.03
C LYS A 504 11.93 31.19 -2.25
N PRO A 505 12.77 32.12 -2.75
CA PRO A 505 12.47 32.76 -4.01
C PRO A 505 12.33 31.73 -5.14
N GLY A 506 11.26 31.84 -5.93
CA GLY A 506 10.96 30.89 -7.01
C GLY A 506 9.54 31.01 -7.53
N THR A 507 9.27 30.34 -8.64
CA THR A 507 7.91 30.14 -9.16
C THR A 507 7.46 28.74 -8.76
N TYR A 508 6.28 28.67 -8.17
CA TYR A 508 5.66 27.48 -7.62
C TYR A 508 4.37 27.21 -8.36
N SER A 509 4.05 25.94 -8.57
CA SER A 509 2.78 25.51 -9.12
C SER A 509 2.23 24.34 -8.33
N ILE A 510 1.01 24.48 -7.84
CA ILE A 510 0.33 23.44 -7.05
C ILE A 510 -0.91 22.96 -7.77
N ASP A 511 -1.08 21.64 -7.83
CA ASP A 511 -2.32 21.04 -8.31
C ASP A 511 -3.39 21.10 -7.21
N PHE A 512 -4.55 21.60 -7.59
CA PHE A 512 -5.71 21.73 -6.72
C PHE A 512 -6.84 20.87 -7.27
N ARG A 513 -7.20 19.84 -6.51
CA ARG A 513 -8.41 19.04 -6.71
C ARG A 513 -9.53 19.49 -5.77
N ALA A 514 -10.70 19.77 -6.33
CA ALA A 514 -11.89 20.07 -5.53
C ALA A 514 -12.39 18.81 -4.81
N LYS A 515 -12.68 18.92 -3.51
CA LYS A 515 -13.22 17.81 -2.70
C LYS A 515 -14.72 17.59 -2.98
N ASN A 516 -15.21 16.38 -2.69
CA ASN A 516 -16.61 15.98 -2.94
C ASN A 516 -17.67 16.88 -2.29
N ASN A 517 -17.34 17.53 -1.18
CA ASN A 517 -18.24 18.45 -0.47
C ASN A 517 -18.25 19.89 -1.02
N MET A 518 -17.51 20.19 -2.09
CA MET A 518 -17.53 21.48 -2.77
C MET A 518 -18.58 21.48 -3.90
N ALA A 519 -19.52 22.43 -3.86
CA ALA A 519 -20.54 22.58 -4.88
C ALA A 519 -20.01 23.27 -6.15
N SER A 520 -20.53 22.91 -7.33
CA SER A 520 -20.26 23.63 -8.58
C SER A 520 -20.57 25.12 -8.39
N GLY A 521 -19.64 25.99 -8.78
CA GLY A 521 -19.78 27.40 -8.47
C GLY A 521 -18.48 28.19 -8.49
N THR A 522 -18.59 29.44 -8.08
CA THR A 522 -17.46 30.37 -8.02
C THR A 522 -16.81 30.32 -6.64
N TYR A 523 -15.49 30.27 -6.63
CA TYR A 523 -14.66 30.36 -5.43
C TYR A 523 -13.59 31.45 -5.60
N ILE A 524 -13.05 31.92 -4.47
CA ILE A 524 -11.95 32.87 -4.42
C ILE A 524 -10.77 32.21 -3.73
N TYR A 525 -9.61 32.16 -4.38
CA TYR A 525 -8.37 31.78 -3.72
C TYR A 525 -7.50 33.04 -3.49
N GLN A 526 -6.90 33.12 -2.32
CA GLN A 526 -6.08 34.26 -1.89
C GLN A 526 -4.71 33.77 -1.45
N ILE A 527 -3.66 34.37 -1.99
CA ILE A 527 -2.29 34.21 -1.49
C ILE A 527 -1.98 35.29 -0.45
N ARG A 528 -1.22 34.93 0.59
CA ARG A 528 -0.55 35.84 1.51
C ARG A 528 0.91 35.41 1.62
N ALA A 529 1.83 36.32 1.36
CA ALA A 529 3.26 36.07 1.45
C ALA A 529 3.95 37.30 2.06
N GLY A 530 4.16 37.29 3.38
CA GLY A 530 4.62 38.47 4.12
C GLY A 530 3.65 39.65 3.99
N GLY A 531 4.09 40.73 3.32
CA GLY A 531 3.24 41.90 3.03
C GLY A 531 2.42 41.79 1.74
N TYR A 532 2.65 40.77 0.92
CA TYR A 532 1.93 40.55 -0.33
C TYR A 532 0.59 39.88 -0.08
N THR A 533 -0.48 40.35 -0.73
CA THR A 533 -1.79 39.69 -0.74
C THR A 533 -2.43 39.91 -2.10
N GLU A 534 -2.81 38.82 -2.76
CA GLU A 534 -3.56 38.85 -4.02
C GLU A 534 -4.68 37.82 -3.97
N SER A 535 -5.78 38.07 -4.68
CA SER A 535 -6.89 37.13 -4.77
C SER A 535 -7.36 36.98 -6.20
N LYS A 536 -7.73 35.77 -6.58
CA LYS A 536 -8.22 35.41 -7.90
C LYS A 536 -9.47 34.56 -7.77
N LYS A 537 -10.23 34.49 -8.86
CA LYS A 537 -11.50 33.79 -8.93
C LYS A 537 -11.33 32.50 -9.72
N MET A 538 -11.85 31.39 -9.22
CA MET A 538 -11.92 30.12 -9.93
C MET A 538 -13.38 29.64 -10.01
N ILE A 539 -13.69 28.86 -11.04
CA ILE A 539 -15.03 28.34 -11.29
C ILE A 539 -14.94 26.81 -11.37
N LEU A 540 -15.51 26.13 -10.40
CA LEU A 540 -15.64 24.67 -10.39
C LEU A 540 -16.86 24.27 -11.23
N LEU A 541 -16.63 23.44 -12.25
CA LEU A 541 -17.67 22.68 -12.93
C LEU A 541 -17.60 21.26 -12.38
N LYS A 542 -18.69 20.81 -11.75
CA LYS A 542 -18.94 19.42 -11.40
C LYS A 542 -20.25 19.05 -12.07
#